data_AF-A0A950N0L3-F1
#
_entry.id   AF-A0A950N0L3-F1
#
_cell.length_a   1.000
_cell.length_b   1.000
_cell.length_c   1.000
_cell.angle_alpha   90.00
_cell.angle_beta   90.00
_cell.angle_gamma   90.00
#
_symmetry.space_group_name_H-M   'P 1'
#
loop_
_entity.id
_entity.type
_entity.pdbx_description
1 polymer ?
#
loop_
_entity_poly.entity_id
_entity_poly.type
_entity_poly.pdbx_seq_one_letter_code
_entity_poly.pdbx_strand_id
1 'polypeptide(L)'
;MSAVQSALFAEEEMGPKPKAYVPNPNAVRNRLRGLLQEMREAEHWPWQGAVLQLYRDIVPPQLYAALPDAEEAARWRAEIGAEAARLDAAV
;
A
#
# COMPACT_ATOMS: atom_id res chain seq x y z
N MET A 1 -41.75 9.72 3.81
CA MET A 1 -40.67 8.75 4.04
C MET A 1 -40.97 8.04 5.36
N SER A 2 -41.05 6.71 5.36
CA SER A 2 -41.63 5.94 6.48
C SER A 2 -40.68 5.87 7.67
N ALA A 3 -41.19 6.11 8.88
CA ALA A 3 -40.47 6.10 10.15
C ALA A 3 -39.76 4.77 10.46
N VAL A 4 -40.16 3.69 9.79
CA VAL A 4 -39.55 2.35 9.88
C VAL A 4 -38.08 2.36 9.40
N GLN A 5 -37.76 3.18 8.40
CA GLN A 5 -36.40 3.23 7.86
C GLN A 5 -35.43 3.95 8.81
N SER A 6 -35.93 4.94 9.56
CA SER A 6 -35.13 5.66 10.57
C SER A 6 -34.83 4.82 11.80
N ALA A 7 -35.70 3.86 12.16
CA ALA A 7 -35.49 2.95 13.29
C ALA A 7 -34.44 1.87 12.99
N LEU A 8 -34.20 1.52 11.72
CA LEU A 8 -33.22 0.49 11.34
C LEU A 8 -31.77 0.93 11.57
N PHE A 9 -31.53 2.25 11.63
CA PHE A 9 -30.22 2.86 11.87
C PHE A 9 -30.13 3.55 13.24
N ALA A 10 -31.08 3.28 14.14
CA ALA A 10 -31.03 3.77 15.51
C ALA A 10 -29.94 3.04 16.29
N GLU A 11 -28.72 3.57 16.17
CA GLU A 11 -27.63 3.61 17.15
C GLU A 11 -27.68 2.50 18.21
N GLU A 12 -27.41 1.26 17.78
CA GLU A 12 -26.76 0.30 18.68
C GLU A 12 -25.44 0.93 19.12
N GLU A 13 -25.33 1.20 20.42
CA GLU A 13 -24.10 1.64 21.08
C GLU A 13 -22.91 0.89 20.49
N MET A 14 -21.98 1.66 19.91
CA MET A 14 -20.73 1.18 19.37
C MET A 14 -20.05 0.24 20.37
N GLY A 15 -20.19 -1.06 20.13
CA GLY A 15 -19.33 -2.09 20.70
C GLY A 15 -17.86 -1.77 20.41
N PRO A 16 -16.91 -2.53 20.99
CA PRO A 16 -15.50 -2.26 20.82
C PRO A 16 -15.17 -2.08 19.33
N LYS A 17 -14.57 -0.93 18.99
CA LYS A 17 -14.16 -0.62 17.62
C LYS A 17 -13.46 -1.86 17.03
N PRO A 18 -13.88 -2.35 15.85
CA PRO A 18 -13.28 -3.55 15.28
C PRO A 18 -11.77 -3.34 15.21
N LYS A 19 -11.00 -4.31 15.71
CA LYS A 19 -9.53 -4.27 15.64
C LYS A 19 -9.16 -4.06 14.17
N ALA A 20 -8.47 -2.96 13.89
CA ALA A 20 -8.01 -2.69 12.54
C ALA A 20 -7.14 -3.87 12.08
N TYR A 21 -7.44 -4.39 10.89
CA TYR A 21 -6.64 -5.46 10.30
C TYR A 21 -5.22 -4.94 10.04
N VAL A 22 -4.23 -5.63 10.61
CA VAL A 22 -2.81 -5.36 10.37
C VAL A 22 -2.24 -6.52 9.55
N PRO A 23 -1.71 -6.26 8.33
CA PRO A 23 -1.09 -7.30 7.52
C PRO A 23 0.09 -7.97 8.24
N ASN A 24 0.31 -9.25 7.94
CA ASN A 24 1.50 -9.97 8.42
C ASN A 24 2.77 -9.28 7.88
N PRO A 25 3.72 -8.83 8.74
CA PRO A 25 4.94 -8.14 8.30
C PRO A 25 5.78 -8.94 7.29
N ASN A 26 5.81 -10.28 7.39
CA ASN A 26 6.54 -11.10 6.42
C ASN A 26 5.88 -11.10 5.03
N ALA A 27 4.55 -11.03 4.98
CA ALA A 27 3.83 -10.88 3.72
C ALA A 27 4.10 -9.51 3.09
N VAL A 28 4.14 -8.45 3.91
CA VAL A 28 4.51 -7.09 3.47
C VAL A 28 5.92 -7.07 2.88
N ARG A 29 6.90 -7.65 3.58
CA ARG A 29 8.29 -7.77 3.09
C ARG A 29 8.39 -8.54 1.77
N ASN A 30 7.66 -9.64 1.64
CA ASN A 30 7.65 -10.41 0.40
C ASN A 30 7.04 -9.61 -0.76
N ARG A 31 5.98 -8.83 -0.50
CA ARG A 31 5.39 -7.96 -1.52
C ARG A 31 6.33 -6.84 -1.96
N LEU A 32 7.00 -6.19 -1.01
CA LEU A 32 8.01 -5.15 -1.30
C LEU A 32 9.18 -5.71 -2.10
N ARG A 33 9.66 -6.90 -1.75
CA ARG A 33 10.73 -7.58 -2.51
C ARG A 33 10.31 -7.89 -3.94
N GLY A 34 9.10 -8.42 -4.13
CA GLY A 34 8.57 -8.71 -5.47
C GLY A 34 8.43 -7.45 -6.33
N LEU A 35 7.87 -6.37 -5.76
CA LEU A 35 7.77 -5.08 -6.45
C LEU A 35 9.15 -4.56 -6.88
N LEU A 36 10.12 -4.55 -5.96
CA LEU A 36 11.47 -4.07 -6.26
C LEU A 36 12.19 -4.94 -7.29
N GLN A 37 11.97 -6.26 -7.27
CA GLN A 37 12.53 -7.16 -8.26
C GLN A 37 11.93 -6.90 -9.66
N GLU A 38 10.60 -6.78 -9.77
CA GLU A 38 9.93 -6.43 -11.04
C GLU A 38 10.48 -5.11 -11.61
N MET A 39 10.71 -4.11 -10.75
CA MET A 39 11.28 -2.83 -11.16
C MET A 39 12.74 -2.95 -11.63
N ARG A 40 13.57 -3.72 -10.92
CA ARG A 40 15.00 -3.94 -11.26
C ARG A 40 15.21 -4.70 -12.55
N GLU A 41 14.32 -5.64 -12.86
CA GLU A 41 14.39 -6.44 -14.09
C GLU A 41 13.91 -5.67 -15.32
N ALA A 42 13.20 -4.55 -15.14
CA ALA A 42 12.61 -3.80 -16.22
C ALA A 42 13.52 -2.67 -16.74
N GLU A 43 13.64 -2.53 -18.05
CA GLU A 43 14.35 -1.39 -18.66
C GLU A 43 13.55 -0.09 -18.54
N HIS A 44 12.23 -0.19 -18.71
CA HIS A 44 11.23 0.89 -18.58
C HIS A 44 10.17 0.47 -17.57
N TRP A 45 9.30 1.39 -17.14
CA TRP A 45 8.22 1.06 -16.19
C TRP A 45 7.44 -0.20 -16.63
N PRO A 46 7.35 -1.25 -15.77
CA PRO A 46 6.68 -2.50 -16.12
C PRO A 46 5.15 -2.39 -16.11
N TRP A 47 4.62 -1.26 -15.62
CA TRP A 47 3.19 -0.96 -15.55
C TRP A 47 2.85 0.30 -16.34
N GLN A 48 1.58 0.44 -16.73
CA GLN A 48 1.11 1.57 -17.55
C GLN A 48 -0.18 2.19 -16.99
N GLY A 49 -0.42 3.45 -17.34
CA GLY A 49 -1.65 4.17 -17.00
C GLY A 49 -1.94 4.19 -15.49
N ALA A 50 -3.19 3.87 -15.11
CA ALA A 50 -3.61 3.84 -13.71
C ALA A 50 -2.86 2.78 -12.87
N VAL A 51 -2.38 1.70 -13.49
CA VAL A 51 -1.65 0.63 -12.79
C VAL A 51 -0.26 1.13 -12.38
N LEU A 52 0.38 1.97 -13.20
CA LEU A 52 1.62 2.65 -12.84
C LEU A 52 1.41 3.54 -11.61
N GLN A 53 0.40 4.41 -11.61
CA GLN A 53 0.09 5.28 -10.47
C GLN A 53 -0.16 4.47 -9.19
N LEU A 54 -0.89 3.35 -9.31
CA LEU A 54 -1.14 2.46 -8.17
C LEU A 54 0.16 1.90 -7.59
N TYR A 55 1.03 1.32 -8.42
CA TYR A 55 2.24 0.64 -7.96
C TYR A 55 3.41 1.56 -7.66
N ARG A 56 3.39 2.79 -8.18
CA ARG A 56 4.39 3.82 -7.91
C ARG A 56 4.03 4.66 -6.68
N ASP A 57 2.79 5.13 -6.60
CA ASP A 57 2.44 6.23 -5.69
C ASP A 57 1.55 5.79 -4.51
N ILE A 58 0.77 4.72 -4.66
CA ILE A 58 -0.25 4.33 -3.67
C ILE A 58 0.20 3.11 -2.85
N VAL A 59 0.56 2.02 -3.53
CA VAL A 59 0.86 0.73 -2.89
C VAL A 59 2.12 0.80 -2.00
N PRO A 60 3.27 1.34 -2.45
CA PRO A 60 4.48 1.32 -1.62
C PRO A 60 4.33 2.08 -0.29
N PRO A 61 3.77 3.31 -0.25
CA PRO A 61 3.53 4.00 1.03
C PRO A 61 2.67 3.23 2.02
N GLN A 62 1.64 2.53 1.55
CA GLN A 62 0.78 1.70 2.40
C GLN A 62 1.55 0.50 2.99
N LEU A 63 2.43 -0.11 2.19
CA LEU A 63 3.26 -1.23 2.64
C LEU A 63 4.32 -0.78 3.66
N TYR A 64 4.95 0.38 3.47
CA TYR A 64 5.90 0.92 4.45
C TYR A 64 5.24 1.18 5.80
N ALA A 65 4.04 1.75 5.79
CA ALA A 65 3.26 2.04 7.00
C ALA A 65 2.82 0.78 7.75
N ALA A 66 2.80 -0.38 7.09
CA ALA A 66 2.45 -1.66 7.70
C ALA A 66 3.67 -2.38 8.32
N LEU A 67 4.88 -1.86 8.16
CA LEU A 67 6.08 -2.42 8.78
C LEU A 67 6.21 -1.96 10.24
N PRO A 68 6.64 -2.84 11.16
CA PRO A 68 6.79 -2.50 12.57
C PRO A 68 8.06 -1.68 12.87
N ASP A 69 9.08 -1.75 12.01
CA ASP A 69 10.36 -1.04 12.16
C ASP A 69 10.44 0.15 11.20
N ALA A 70 10.59 1.35 11.76
CA ALA A 70 10.68 2.60 11.00
C ALA A 70 11.97 2.69 10.16
N GLU A 71 13.08 2.12 10.64
CA GLU A 71 14.33 2.09 9.87
C GLU A 71 14.22 1.12 8.71
N GLU A 72 13.56 -0.03 8.90
CA GLU A 72 13.23 -0.96 7.81
C GLU A 72 12.36 -0.29 6.75
N ALA A 73 11.30 0.41 7.17
CA ALA A 73 10.44 1.15 6.27
C ALA A 73 11.22 2.24 5.49
N ALA A 74 12.14 2.94 6.14
CA ALA A 74 12.99 3.95 5.50
C ALA A 74 13.93 3.33 4.45
N ARG A 75 14.53 2.17 4.73
CA ARG A 75 15.36 1.44 3.75
C ARG A 75 14.55 1.06 2.51
N TRP A 76 13.36 0.47 2.70
CA TRP A 76 12.48 0.12 1.59
C TRP A 76 12.03 1.33 0.77
N ARG A 77 11.74 2.46 1.42
CA ARG A 77 11.40 3.71 0.75
C ARG A 77 12.56 4.23 -0.11
N ALA A 78 13.79 4.16 0.40
CA ALA A 78 14.97 4.57 -0.33
C ALA A 78 15.25 3.67 -1.53
N GLU A 79 15.20 2.34 -1.35
CA GLU A 79 15.48 1.38 -2.43
C GLU A 79 14.47 1.47 -3.58
N ILE A 80 13.17 1.46 -3.27
CA ILE A 80 12.12 1.59 -4.29
C ILE A 80 12.14 2.98 -4.93
N GLY A 81 12.40 4.03 -4.14
CA GLY A 81 12.50 5.40 -4.67
C GLY A 81 13.66 5.58 -5.65
N ALA A 82 14.83 5.00 -5.36
CA ALA A 82 15.97 5.03 -6.27
C ALA A 82 15.65 4.29 -7.58
N GLU A 83 15.01 3.13 -7.48
CA GLU A 83 14.62 2.35 -8.64
C GLU A 83 13.55 3.04 -9.50
N ALA A 84 12.56 3.68 -8.85
CA ALA A 84 11.56 4.50 -9.53
C ALA A 84 12.20 5.67 -10.30
N ALA A 85 13.18 6.34 -9.70
CA ALA A 85 13.91 7.42 -10.34
C ALA A 85 14.72 6.93 -11.57
N ARG A 86 15.30 5.72 -11.50
CA ARG A 86 15.96 5.09 -12.66
C ARG A 86 14.96 4.86 -13.80
N LEU A 87 13.79 4.31 -13.48
CA LEU A 87 12.75 4.02 -14.48
C LEU A 87 12.13 5.30 -15.08
N ASP A 88 12.00 6.38 -14.29
CA ASP A 88 11.57 7.69 -14.79
C ASP A 88 12.60 8.34 -15.73
N ALA A 89 13.89 8.07 -15.55
CA ALA A 89 14.95 8.57 -16.41
C ALA A 89 15.15 7.74 -17.68
N ALA A 90 14.58 6.53 -17.73
CA ALA A 90 14.62 5.64 -18.90
C ALA A 90 13.51 5.94 -19.92
N VAL A 91 12.68 6.96 -19.68
CA VAL A 91 11.53 7.35 -20.52
C VAL A 91 11.97 8.07 -21.80
#